data_AF-A0A961QRA9-F1
#
_entry.id   AF-A0A961QRA9-F1
#
_cell.length_a   1.000
_cell.length_b   1.000
_cell.length_c   1.000
_cell.angle_alpha   90.00
_cell.angle_beta   90.00
_cell.angle_gamma   90.00
#
_symmetry.space_group_name_H-M   'P 1'
#
loop_
_entity.id
_entity.type
_entity.pdbx_description
1 polymer ?
#
loop_
_entity_poly.entity_id
_entity_poly.type
_entity_poly.pdbx_seq_one_letter_code
_entity_poly.pdbx_strand_id
1 'polypeptide(L)' 'MGEAIIGQREVIERLLIGLLANGNLLVEGLPGLAKTRAIKALAKNLECDFSRIQFTPDLLPSDVTG' A
#
# COMPACT_ATOMS: atom_id res chain seq x y z
N MET A 1 3.15 14.94 -1.89
CA MET A 1 2.76 14.02 -0.79
C MET A 1 1.72 14.62 0.18
N GLY A 2 1.86 15.87 0.64
CA GLY A 2 1.00 16.44 1.70
C GLY A 2 -0.49 16.69 1.37
N GLU A 3 -0.89 16.77 0.10
CA GLU A 3 -2.28 17.06 -0.29
C GLU A 3 -3.17 15.80 -0.45
N ALA A 4 -2.59 14.63 -0.73
CA ALA A 4 -3.37 13.42 -1.02
C ALA A 4 -3.66 12.57 0.24
N ILE A 5 -2.85 12.75 1.29
CA ILE A 5 -2.92 11.96 2.53
C ILE A 5 -2.79 12.93 3.71
N ILE A 6 -3.93 13.35 4.26
CA ILE A 6 -3.98 14.25 5.40
C ILE A 6 -4.02 13.39 6.68
N GLY A 7 -3.13 13.65 7.63
CA GLY A 7 -3.17 13.06 8.98
C GLY A 7 -2.58 11.66 9.17
N GLN A 8 -1.86 11.11 8.18
CA GLN A 8 -1.27 9.75 8.26
C GLN A 8 0.26 9.73 8.07
N ARG A 9 0.98 10.69 8.68
CA ARG A 9 2.45 10.81 8.53
C ARG A 9 3.20 9.54 8.91
N GLU A 10 2.85 8.95 10.04
CA GLU A 10 3.54 7.75 10.56
C GLU A 10 3.37 6.53 9.65
N VAL A 11 2.19 6.36 9.05
CA VAL A 11 1.95 5.29 8.07
C VAL A 11 2.85 5.48 6.85
N ILE A 12 2.98 6.70 6.34
CA ILE A 12 3.85 7.01 5.20
C ILE A 12 5.31 6.69 5.52
N GLU A 13 5.78 7.08 6.70
CA GLU A 13 7.15 6.84 7.14
C GLU A 13 7.45 5.33 7.24
N ARG A 14 6.56 4.54 7.85
CA ARG A 14 6.70 3.08 7.91
C ARG A 14 6.66 2.42 6.54
N LEU A 15 5.82 2.92 5.61
CA LEU A 15 5.77 2.45 4.23
C LEU A 15 7.12 2.69 3.51
N LEU A 16 7.71 3.88 3.69
CA LEU A 16 9.02 4.22 3.11
C LEU A 16 10.13 3.35 3.70
N ILE A 17 10.15 3.15 5.02
CA ILE A 17 11.15 2.31 5.69
C ILE A 17 11.08 0.88 5.16
N GLY A 18 9.89 0.28 5.09
CA GLY A 18 9.73 -1.09 4.58
C GLY A 18 10.14 -1.21 3.11
N LEU A 19 9.78 -0.22 2.27
CA LEU A 19 10.20 -0.19 0.88
C LEU A 19 11.73 -0.15 0.73
N LEU A 20 12.40 0.77 1.44
CA LEU A 20 13.85 0.93 1.38
C LEU A 20 14.62 -0.27 1.98
N ALA A 21 14.02 -0.96 2.94
CA ALA A 21 14.55 -2.17 3.53
C ALA A 21 14.26 -3.44 2.69
N ASN A 22 13.56 -3.31 1.55
CA ASN A 22 13.06 -4.44 0.75
C ASN A 22 12.22 -5.43 1.57
N GLY A 23 11.44 -4.90 2.52
CA GLY A 23 10.61 -5.66 3.45
C GLY A 23 9.14 -5.71 3.05
N ASN A 24 8.40 -6.62 3.68
CA ASN A 24 6.95 -6.73 3.53
C ASN A 24 6.23 -6.04 4.69
N LEU A 25 5.13 -5.34 4.39
CA LEU A 25 4.37 -4.57 5.37
C LEU A 25 2.91 -5.04 5.43
N LEU A 26 2.43 -5.30 6.63
CA LEU A 26 1.00 -5.52 6.90
C LEU A 26 0.38 -4.21 7.40
N VAL A 27 -0.66 -3.73 6.70
CA VAL A 27 -1.29 -2.42 7.00
C VAL A 27 -2.69 -2.61 7.59
N GLU A 28 -2.77 -2.64 8.91
CA GLU A 28 -4.04 -2.79 9.66
C GLU A 28 -4.68 -1.45 10.02
N GLY A 29 -5.92 -1.48 10.51
CA GLY A 29 -6.70 -0.28 10.86
C GLY A 29 -8.14 -0.29 10.35
N LEU A 30 -8.95 0.66 10.80
CA LEU A 30 -10.37 0.73 10.47
C LEU A 30 -10.62 1.00 8.98
N PRO A 31 -11.75 0.54 8.43
CA PRO A 31 -12.18 0.91 7.08
C PRO A 31 -12.28 2.43 6.92
N GLY A 32 -11.96 2.96 5.75
CA GLY A 32 -12.10 4.39 5.45
C GLY A 32 -10.92 5.28 5.88
N LEU A 33 -9.87 4.74 6.53
CA LEU A 33 -8.66 5.50 6.91
C LEU A 33 -7.68 5.77 5.75
N ALA A 34 -8.19 5.88 4.51
CA ALA A 34 -7.43 6.23 3.31
C ALA A 34 -6.20 5.35 3.00
N LYS A 35 -6.05 4.14 3.58
CA LYS A 35 -4.88 3.27 3.41
C LYS A 35 -4.55 2.98 1.94
N THR A 36 -5.55 2.59 1.17
CA THR A 36 -5.40 2.34 -0.28
C THR A 36 -4.98 3.60 -1.04
N ARG A 37 -5.51 4.77 -0.66
CA ARG A 37 -5.12 6.05 -1.26
C ARG A 37 -3.67 6.38 -0.89
N ALA A 38 -3.25 6.09 0.34
CA ALA A 38 -1.89 6.35 0.78
C ALA A 38 -0.86 5.55 -0.03
N ILE A 39 -1.09 4.25 -0.22
CA ILE A 39 -0.19 3.40 -1.01
C ILE A 39 -0.18 3.83 -2.49
N LYS A 40 -1.34 4.11 -3.10
CA LYS A 40 -1.41 4.61 -4.48
C LYS A 40 -0.69 5.93 -4.68
N ALA A 41 -0.87 6.87 -3.76
CA ALA A 41 -0.19 8.14 -3.82
C ALA A 41 1.32 7.95 -3.64
N LEU A 42 1.77 7.10 -2.72
CA LEU A 42 3.18 6.79 -2.54
C LEU A 42 3.81 6.23 -3.82
N ALA A 43 3.23 5.18 -4.42
CA ALA A 43 3.72 4.58 -5.65
C ALA A 43 3.79 5.60 -6.81
N LYS A 44 2.75 6.45 -6.96
CA LYS A 44 2.74 7.52 -7.97
C LYS A 44 3.85 8.54 -7.76
N ASN A 45 4.14 8.94 -6.52
CA ASN A 45 5.19 9.94 -6.24
C ASN A 45 6.62 9.35 -6.35
N LEU A 46 6.75 8.04 -6.23
CA LEU A 46 8.03 7.33 -6.33
C LEU A 46 8.25 6.68 -7.71
N GLU A 47 7.36 6.93 -8.67
CA GLU A 47 7.40 6.32 -10.02
C GLU A 47 7.53 4.78 -9.98
N CYS A 48 6.91 4.16 -8.98
CA CYS A 48 6.93 2.71 -8.80
C CYS A 48 5.74 2.06 -9.49
N ASP A 49 5.93 0.83 -9.96
CA ASP A 49 4.83 -0.01 -10.40
C ASP A 49 3.91 -0.35 -9.22
N PHE A 50 2.61 -0.19 -9.43
CA PHE A 50 1.59 -0.50 -8.43
C PHE A 50 0.68 -1.62 -8.92
N SER A 51 0.73 -2.77 -8.24
CA SER A 51 -0.21 -3.86 -8.41
C SER A 51 -1.09 -4.01 -7.17
N ARG A 52 -2.37 -4.33 -7.38
CA ARG A 52 -3.33 -4.60 -6.29
C ARG A 52 -4.04 -5.90 -6.60
N ILE A 53 -3.93 -6.84 -5.67
CA ILE A 53 -4.68 -8.10 -5.66
C ILE A 53 -5.72 -8.02 -4.55
N GLN A 54 -6.98 -8.27 -4.88
CA GLN A 54 -8.04 -8.38 -3.89
C GLN A 54 -8.22 -9.85 -3.55
N PHE A 55 -8.01 -10.20 -2.28
CA PHE A 55 -8.32 -11.55 -1.80
C PHE A 55 -9.84 -11.74 -1.81
N THR A 56 -10.28 -12.78 -2.50
CA THR A 56 -11.66 -13.28 -2.52
C THR A 56 -11.63 -14.78 -2.20
N PRO A 57 -12.74 -15.39 -1.73
CA PRO A 57 -12.76 -16.81 -1.34
C PRO A 57 -12.44 -17.78 -2.49
N ASP A 58 -12.63 -17.33 -3.72
CA ASP A 58 -12.42 -18.05 -4.97
C ASP A 58 -11.03 -17.84 -5.58
N LEU A 59 -10.21 -16.94 -5.03
CA LEU A 59 -8.88 -16.64 -5.56
C LEU A 59 -7.96 -17.87 -5.47
N LEU A 60 -7.42 -18.30 -6.61
CA LEU A 60 -6.50 -19.43 -6.69
C LEU A 60 -5.04 -18.94 -6.59
N PRO A 61 -4.10 -19.77 -6.10
CA PRO A 61 -2.68 -19.41 -6.09
C PRO A 61 -2.13 -19.01 -7.47
N SER A 62 -2.65 -19.64 -8.54
CA SER A 62 -2.30 -19.33 -9.93
C SER A 62 -2.61 -17.90 -10.33
N ASP A 63 -3.60 -17.25 -9.70
CA ASP A 63 -4.01 -15.87 -10.02
C ASP A 63 -3.05 -14.82 -9.41
N VAL A 64 -2.18 -15.22 -8.49
CA VAL A 64 -1.21 -14.34 -7.80
C VAL A 64 0.19 -14.52 -8.36
N THR A 65 0.54 -15.74 -8.78
CA THR A 65 1.87 -16.07 -9.32
C THR A 65 1.95 -15.94 -10.85
N GLY A 66 0.81 -15.78 -11.52
CA GLY A 66 0.68 -15.68 -12.98
C GLY A 66 0.96 -14.30 -13.55
#